data_AF-A0AAV3QX74-F1
#
_entry.id   AF-A0AAV3QX74-F1
#
_cell.length_a   1.000
_cell.length_b   1.000
_cell.length_c   1.000
_cell.angle_alpha   90.00
_cell.angle_beta   90.00
_cell.angle_gamma   90.00
#
_symmetry.space_group_name_H-M   'P 1'
#
loop_
_entity.id
_entity.type
_entity.pdbx_description
1 polymer ?
#
loop_
_entity_poly.entity_id
_entity_poly.type
_entity_poly.pdbx_seq_one_letter_code
_entity_poly.pdbx_strand_id
1 'polypeptide(L)'
;MEFTSHYRISLVKDGVIEPFVNMFNKGNLEAKLSALGALQNLSYSVENISLLIDLGIVIALLQLLFSVTSVLMTLREPASAILAKIAQSGSILVTHNVAQQMLSLLNVSSSVIQFNLLDALISIVSHTRASKVRKKMNSCCALQLLLPFLVETTNSRIKGGALELMYNLSKDMQEELIEHLSEARINTLVRIISSATLQSEKKAAAAAIGILGNIPLYHKKSTDMLVNAKILPALVSILSSTYVIATPSMEDLAERTTGLLIRFTLPSNVKLQYVIATPSNVKLQYALVSILSSTYVIATPSMEDLAERTTGSVEQGVIPVLVKLLNNSKM
;
A
#
# COMPACT_ATOMS: atom_id res chain seq x y z
N MET A 1 30.90 -5.01 -7.28
CA MET A 1 31.59 -3.71 -7.44
C MET A 1 30.50 -2.64 -7.40
N GLU A 2 30.35 -1.92 -6.29
CA GLU A 2 29.39 -0.81 -6.20
C GLU A 2 29.94 0.40 -6.95
N PHE A 3 29.36 0.75 -8.08
CA PHE A 3 29.72 1.98 -8.78
C PHE A 3 29.17 3.18 -7.98
N THR A 4 30.04 4.09 -7.54
CA THR A 4 29.65 5.32 -6.85
C THR A 4 28.77 6.21 -7.73
N SER A 5 27.87 6.99 -7.11
CA SER A 5 26.86 7.84 -7.77
C SER A 5 27.43 8.74 -8.87
N HIS A 6 28.67 9.23 -8.71
CA HIS A 6 29.33 10.10 -9.68
C HIS A 6 29.66 9.41 -11.02
N TYR A 7 30.08 8.13 -11.01
CA TYR A 7 30.38 7.38 -12.24
C TYR A 7 29.10 7.00 -13.01
N ARG A 8 28.00 6.75 -12.28
CA ARG A 8 26.70 6.44 -12.90
C ARG A 8 26.14 7.61 -13.71
N ILE A 9 26.40 8.85 -13.30
CA ILE A 9 25.97 10.07 -14.01
C ILE A 9 26.89 10.35 -15.21
N SER A 10 28.20 10.11 -15.09
CA SER A 10 29.16 10.35 -16.19
C SER A 10 28.91 9.43 -17.39
N LEU A 11 28.65 8.14 -17.16
CA LEU A 11 28.40 7.16 -18.22
C LEU A 11 27.21 7.53 -19.12
N VAL A 12 26.21 8.20 -18.55
CA VAL A 12 24.98 8.58 -19.26
C VAL A 12 25.23 9.72 -20.23
N LYS A 13 26.16 10.63 -19.91
CA LYS A 13 26.60 11.69 -20.82
C LYS A 13 27.31 11.14 -22.07
N ASP A 14 27.85 9.92 -21.98
CA ASP A 14 28.53 9.24 -23.08
C ASP A 14 27.58 8.37 -23.94
N GLY A 15 26.26 8.44 -23.74
CA GLY A 15 25.28 7.75 -24.57
C GLY A 15 25.22 6.22 -24.39
N VAL A 16 25.76 5.68 -23.29
CA VAL A 16 25.94 4.22 -23.14
C VAL A 16 24.64 3.44 -22.89
N ILE A 17 23.53 4.11 -22.54
CA ILE A 17 22.26 3.43 -22.24
C ILE A 17 21.70 2.73 -23.49
N GLU A 18 21.69 3.41 -24.64
CA GLU A 18 21.14 2.87 -25.89
C GLU A 18 21.85 1.58 -26.35
N PRO A 19 23.21 1.50 -26.37
CA PRO A 19 23.92 0.26 -26.62
C PRO A 19 23.48 -0.91 -25.72
N PHE A 20 23.29 -0.67 -24.42
CA PHE A 20 22.85 -1.72 -23.49
C PHE A 20 21.40 -2.15 -23.75
N VAL A 21 20.50 -1.22 -24.07
CA VAL A 21 19.12 -1.55 -24.48
C VAL A 21 19.13 -2.37 -25.78
N ASN A 22 19.94 -1.99 -26.76
CA ASN A 22 20.07 -2.75 -28.02
C ASN A 22 20.67 -4.15 -27.79
N MET A 23 21.68 -4.25 -26.92
CA MET A 23 22.28 -5.53 -26.50
C MET A 23 21.26 -6.43 -25.80
N PHE A 24 20.42 -5.87 -24.92
CA PHE A 24 19.32 -6.60 -24.30
C PHE A 24 18.28 -7.06 -25.32
N ASN A 25 17.95 -6.25 -26.33
CA ASN A 25 16.93 -6.61 -27.31
C ASN A 25 17.42 -7.67 -28.30
N LYS A 26 18.63 -7.49 -28.86
CA LYS A 26 19.13 -8.27 -30.01
C LYS A 26 20.23 -9.27 -29.69
N GLY A 27 20.84 -9.18 -28.50
CA GLY A 27 21.97 -10.04 -28.13
C GLY A 27 21.60 -11.50 -27.93
N ASN A 28 22.61 -12.37 -27.89
CA ASN A 28 22.46 -13.75 -27.43
C ASN A 28 22.19 -13.79 -25.90
N LEU A 29 22.02 -14.99 -25.34
CA LEU A 29 21.69 -15.13 -23.91
C LEU A 29 22.70 -14.41 -22.98
N GLU A 30 23.99 -14.57 -23.25
CA GLU A 30 25.06 -13.96 -22.46
C GLU A 30 25.05 -12.44 -22.58
N ALA A 31 24.91 -11.90 -23.79
CA ALA A 31 24.78 -10.48 -24.03
C ALA A 31 23.53 -9.90 -23.34
N LYS A 32 22.40 -10.62 -23.35
CA LYS A 32 21.19 -10.21 -22.61
C LYS A 32 21.43 -10.18 -21.09
N LEU A 33 22.11 -11.19 -20.54
CA LEU A 33 22.48 -11.23 -19.12
C LEU A 33 23.38 -10.05 -18.74
N SER A 34 24.44 -9.81 -19.50
CA SER A 34 25.35 -8.68 -19.28
C SER A 34 24.62 -7.34 -19.40
N ALA A 35 23.70 -7.22 -20.36
CA ALA A 35 22.89 -6.02 -20.53
C ALA A 35 21.98 -5.79 -19.31
N LEU A 36 21.31 -6.83 -18.80
CA LEU A 36 20.48 -6.71 -17.60
C LEU A 36 21.30 -6.27 -16.39
N GLY A 37 22.52 -6.78 -16.21
CA GLY A 37 23.42 -6.33 -15.14
C GLY A 37 23.78 -4.85 -15.24
N ALA A 38 24.07 -4.35 -16.44
CA ALA A 38 24.34 -2.93 -16.69
C ALA A 38 23.09 -2.07 -16.48
N LEU A 39 21.96 -2.48 -17.06
CA LEU A 39 20.68 -1.78 -16.96
C LEU A 39 20.16 -1.71 -15.51
N GLN A 40 20.39 -2.75 -14.72
CA GLN A 40 20.09 -2.74 -13.29
C GLN A 40 20.86 -1.63 -12.58
N ASN A 41 22.18 -1.55 -12.79
CA ASN A 41 23.01 -0.49 -12.20
C ASN A 41 22.57 0.91 -12.64
N LEU A 42 22.19 1.06 -13.91
CA LEU A 42 21.74 2.33 -14.48
C LEU A 42 20.37 2.77 -13.95
N SER A 43 19.47 1.82 -13.67
CA SER A 43 18.13 2.09 -13.16
C SER A 43 18.08 2.71 -11.76
N TYR A 44 19.18 2.67 -11.00
CA TYR A 44 19.25 3.32 -9.67
C TYR A 44 19.31 4.85 -9.70
N SER A 45 19.52 5.47 -10.87
CA SER A 45 19.47 6.92 -11.05
C SER A 45 18.14 7.33 -11.68
N VAL A 46 17.46 8.30 -11.06
CA VAL A 46 16.15 8.79 -11.51
C VAL A 46 16.24 9.46 -12.87
N GLU A 47 17.34 10.15 -13.15
CA GLU A 47 17.65 10.81 -14.42
C GLU A 47 17.69 9.79 -15.56
N ASN A 48 18.23 8.60 -15.30
CA ASN A 48 18.34 7.54 -16.30
C ASN A 48 17.01 6.86 -16.60
N ILE A 49 16.10 6.81 -15.62
CA ILE A 49 14.83 6.10 -15.76
C ILE A 49 14.00 6.67 -16.91
N SER A 50 13.95 8.00 -17.07
CA SER A 50 13.19 8.61 -18.18
C SER A 50 13.76 8.19 -19.54
N LEU A 51 15.08 8.26 -19.72
CA LEU A 51 15.73 7.83 -20.97
C LEU A 51 15.55 6.33 -21.22
N LEU A 52 15.62 5.49 -20.18
CA LEU A 52 15.35 4.06 -20.27
C LEU A 52 13.92 3.78 -20.77
N ILE A 53 12.93 4.51 -20.25
CA ILE A 53 11.53 4.41 -20.68
C ILE A 53 11.40 4.85 -22.14
N ASP A 54 12.02 5.98 -22.54
CA ASP A 54 11.98 6.50 -23.91
C ASP A 54 12.61 5.52 -24.92
N LEU A 55 13.66 4.80 -24.51
CA LEU A 55 14.29 3.73 -25.29
C LEU A 55 13.48 2.41 -25.29
N GLY A 56 12.29 2.39 -24.67
CA GLY A 56 11.35 1.27 -24.74
C GLY A 56 11.70 0.08 -23.83
N ILE A 57 12.59 0.24 -22.84
CA ILE A 57 13.04 -0.91 -22.02
C ILE A 57 11.89 -1.56 -21.24
N VAL A 58 10.89 -0.78 -20.82
CA VAL A 58 9.76 -1.30 -20.02
C VAL A 58 8.99 -2.36 -20.80
N ILE A 59 8.75 -2.13 -22.09
CA ILE A 59 8.04 -3.07 -22.95
C ILE A 59 8.88 -4.33 -23.15
N ALA A 60 10.18 -4.18 -23.40
CA ALA A 60 11.09 -5.32 -23.60
C ALA A 60 11.23 -6.20 -22.34
N LEU A 61 11.29 -5.58 -21.15
CA LEU A 61 11.31 -6.30 -19.87
C LEU A 61 10.00 -7.06 -19.65
N LEU A 62 8.84 -6.44 -19.92
CA LEU A 62 7.54 -7.12 -19.81
C LEU A 62 7.43 -8.30 -20.78
N GLN A 63 7.83 -8.13 -22.04
CA GLN A 63 7.85 -9.22 -23.02
C GLN A 63 8.70 -10.40 -22.55
N LEU A 64 9.86 -10.13 -21.93
CA LEU A 64 10.68 -11.17 -21.34
C LEU A 64 9.98 -11.86 -20.17
N LEU A 65 9.26 -11.12 -19.31
CA LEU A 65 8.51 -11.70 -18.19
C LEU A 65 7.33 -12.58 -18.62
N PHE A 66 6.72 -12.32 -19.78
CA PHE A 66 5.71 -13.19 -20.40
C PHE A 66 6.29 -14.35 -21.18
N SER A 67 7.61 -14.37 -21.43
CA SER A 67 8.24 -15.42 -22.20
C SER A 67 8.16 -16.77 -21.50
N VAL A 68 7.73 -17.78 -22.25
CA VAL A 68 7.72 -19.20 -21.84
C VAL A 68 8.92 -19.97 -22.41
N THR A 69 9.85 -19.27 -23.08
CA THR A 69 11.05 -19.89 -23.64
C THR A 69 12.00 -20.29 -22.52
N SER A 70 12.26 -21.60 -22.38
CA SER A 70 13.07 -22.16 -21.29
C SER A 70 14.42 -21.47 -21.10
N VAL A 71 15.12 -21.15 -22.20
CA VAL A 71 16.47 -20.52 -22.13
C VAL A 71 16.43 -19.10 -21.55
N LEU A 72 15.28 -18.42 -21.61
CA LEU A 72 15.11 -17.05 -21.14
C LEU A 72 14.62 -16.96 -19.68
N MET A 73 14.25 -18.09 -19.07
CA MET A 73 13.68 -18.13 -17.72
C MET A 73 14.64 -17.55 -16.67
N THR A 74 15.95 -17.77 -16.83
CA THR A 74 16.99 -17.21 -15.95
C THR A 74 17.08 -15.68 -16.01
N LEU A 75 16.57 -15.06 -17.08
CA LEU A 75 16.58 -13.61 -17.25
C LEU A 75 15.38 -12.92 -16.57
N ARG A 76 14.32 -13.68 -16.25
CA ARG A 76 13.06 -13.10 -15.76
C ARG A 76 13.23 -12.46 -14.39
N GLU A 77 13.97 -13.08 -13.48
CA GLU A 77 14.24 -12.52 -12.16
C GLU A 77 14.98 -11.17 -12.22
N PRO A 78 16.16 -11.05 -12.85
CA PRO A 78 16.83 -9.75 -12.97
C PRO A 78 15.98 -8.73 -13.74
N ALA A 79 15.25 -9.14 -14.78
CA ALA A 79 14.34 -8.25 -15.50
C ALA A 79 13.23 -7.68 -14.61
N SER A 80 12.62 -8.51 -13.76
CA SER A 80 11.59 -8.05 -12.81
C SER A 80 12.14 -7.05 -11.80
N ALA A 81 13.38 -7.22 -11.34
CA ALA A 81 14.02 -6.31 -10.40
C ALA A 81 14.30 -4.92 -11.02
N ILE A 82 14.75 -4.89 -12.28
CA ILE A 82 14.93 -3.64 -13.03
C ILE A 82 13.59 -2.94 -13.21
N LEU A 83 12.56 -3.70 -13.57
CA LEU A 83 11.22 -3.16 -13.76
C LEU A 83 10.66 -2.56 -12.46
N ALA A 84 10.89 -3.20 -11.31
CA ALA A 84 10.55 -2.64 -10.00
C ALA A 84 11.28 -1.33 -9.70
N LYS A 85 12.56 -1.24 -10.07
CA LYS A 85 13.33 0.00 -9.91
C LYS A 85 12.81 1.13 -10.79
N ILE A 86 12.53 0.86 -12.06
CA ILE A 86 11.96 1.83 -13.01
C ILE A 86 10.60 2.34 -12.51
N ALA A 87 9.78 1.46 -11.94
CA ALA A 87 8.45 1.77 -11.43
C ALA A 87 8.42 2.77 -10.25
N GLN A 88 9.56 3.04 -9.61
CA GLN A 88 9.69 4.06 -8.56
C GLN A 88 9.63 5.48 -9.12
N SER A 89 9.87 5.66 -10.42
CA SER A 89 9.73 6.95 -11.10
C SER A 89 8.33 7.15 -11.64
N GLY A 90 7.76 8.33 -11.40
CA GLY A 90 6.47 8.73 -11.98
C GLY A 90 6.47 8.78 -13.51
N SER A 91 7.63 8.77 -14.16
CA SER A 91 7.75 8.67 -15.63
C SER A 91 7.10 7.39 -16.18
N ILE A 92 7.04 6.30 -15.40
CA ILE A 92 6.40 5.05 -15.86
C ILE A 92 4.91 5.20 -16.16
N LEU A 93 4.24 6.20 -15.55
CA LEU A 93 2.80 6.42 -15.66
C LEU A 93 2.34 6.78 -17.08
N VAL A 94 3.24 7.24 -17.96
CA VAL A 94 2.94 7.51 -19.37
C VAL A 94 2.87 6.22 -20.19
N THR A 95 3.41 5.11 -19.68
CA THR A 95 3.46 3.85 -20.40
C THR A 95 2.15 3.09 -20.24
N HIS A 96 1.42 2.94 -21.34
CA HIS A 96 0.09 2.32 -21.34
C HIS A 96 0.12 0.86 -20.92
N ASN A 97 -0.88 0.46 -20.13
CA ASN A 97 -1.17 -0.92 -19.73
C ASN A 97 -0.07 -1.66 -18.94
N VAL A 98 0.99 -0.99 -18.50
CA VAL A 98 2.12 -1.63 -17.79
C VAL A 98 1.67 -2.26 -16.47
N ALA A 99 0.88 -1.52 -15.67
CA ALA A 99 0.38 -2.03 -14.39
C ALA A 99 -0.56 -3.25 -14.57
N GLN A 100 -1.39 -3.25 -15.62
CA GLN A 100 -2.32 -4.36 -15.92
C GLN A 100 -1.54 -5.61 -16.35
N GLN A 101 -0.49 -5.43 -17.16
CA GLN A 101 0.40 -6.51 -17.57
C GLN A 101 1.14 -7.11 -16.36
N MET A 102 1.74 -6.28 -15.51
CA MET A 102 2.37 -6.72 -14.25
C MET A 102 1.40 -7.48 -13.35
N LEU A 103 0.17 -6.97 -13.19
CA LEU A 103 -0.88 -7.61 -12.39
C LEU A 103 -1.20 -9.02 -12.92
N SER A 104 -1.31 -9.19 -14.23
CA SER A 104 -1.59 -10.50 -14.85
C SER A 104 -0.47 -11.52 -14.63
N LEU A 105 0.78 -11.06 -14.45
CA LEU A 105 1.93 -11.92 -14.20
C LEU A 105 2.02 -12.43 -12.75
N LEU A 106 1.37 -11.76 -11.78
CA LEU A 106 1.52 -12.10 -10.35
C LEU A 106 1.20 -13.56 -10.05
N ASN A 107 0.06 -14.07 -10.53
CA ASN A 107 -0.40 -15.43 -10.20
C ASN A 107 0.34 -16.55 -10.95
N VAL A 108 1.21 -16.22 -11.91
CA VAL A 108 1.94 -17.19 -12.75
C VAL A 108 3.46 -17.10 -12.60
N SER A 109 3.93 -16.36 -11.60
CA SER A 109 5.35 -16.05 -11.39
C SER A 109 5.93 -16.69 -10.13
N SER A 110 7.26 -16.86 -10.08
CA SER A 110 7.96 -17.31 -8.87
C SER A 110 7.86 -16.28 -7.75
N SER A 111 8.08 -16.69 -6.49
CA SER A 111 8.05 -15.80 -5.33
C SER A 111 8.94 -14.56 -5.45
N VAL A 112 10.11 -14.68 -6.11
CA VAL A 112 11.04 -13.57 -6.32
C VAL A 112 10.45 -12.56 -7.31
N ILE A 113 9.93 -13.05 -8.44
CA ILE A 113 9.28 -12.19 -9.45
C ILE A 113 8.00 -11.57 -8.88
N GLN A 114 7.19 -12.33 -8.14
CA GLN A 114 6.00 -11.84 -7.45
C GLN A 114 6.34 -10.67 -6.52
N PHE A 115 7.40 -10.80 -5.72
CA PHE A 115 7.86 -9.73 -4.84
C PHE A 115 8.23 -8.47 -5.62
N ASN A 116 9.04 -8.60 -6.68
CA ASN A 116 9.45 -7.46 -7.50
C ASN A 116 8.26 -6.81 -8.23
N LEU A 117 7.32 -7.61 -8.74
CA LEU A 117 6.10 -7.10 -9.39
C LEU A 117 5.19 -6.38 -8.40
N LEU A 118 5.03 -6.88 -7.17
CA LEU A 118 4.29 -6.19 -6.12
C LEU A 118 4.95 -4.85 -5.77
N ASP A 119 6.29 -4.82 -5.61
CA ASP A 119 7.03 -3.58 -5.34
C ASP A 119 6.86 -2.56 -6.48
N ALA A 120 6.92 -3.02 -7.73
CA ALA A 120 6.67 -2.21 -8.92
C ALA A 120 5.24 -1.63 -8.91
N LEU A 121 4.24 -2.49 -8.72
CA LEU A 121 2.83 -2.11 -8.72
C LEU A 121 2.50 -1.12 -7.60
N ILE A 122 2.99 -1.37 -6.38
CA ILE A 122 2.83 -0.48 -5.23
C ILE A 122 3.44 0.89 -5.54
N SER A 123 4.66 0.92 -6.10
CA SER A 123 5.32 2.18 -6.49
C SER A 123 4.47 2.97 -7.48
N ILE A 124 3.96 2.29 -8.52
CA ILE A 124 3.07 2.89 -9.54
C ILE A 124 1.81 3.48 -8.90
N VAL A 125 1.07 2.69 -8.11
CA VAL A 125 -0.23 3.12 -7.58
C VAL A 125 -0.13 4.14 -6.45
N SER A 126 1.02 4.20 -5.77
CA SER A 126 1.28 5.14 -4.67
C SER A 126 1.56 6.56 -5.16
N HIS A 127 1.89 6.76 -6.44
CA HIS A 127 2.07 8.11 -6.98
C HIS A 127 0.77 8.94 -6.91
N THR A 128 0.91 10.21 -6.54
CA THR A 128 -0.22 11.16 -6.46
C THR A 128 -0.97 11.30 -7.78
N ARG A 129 -0.26 11.17 -8.91
CA ARG A 129 -0.81 11.26 -10.27
C ARG A 129 -1.39 9.94 -10.81
N ALA A 130 -1.34 8.85 -10.05
CA ALA A 130 -1.71 7.51 -10.53
C ALA A 130 -3.21 7.18 -10.48
N SER A 131 -4.10 8.14 -10.19
CA SER A 131 -5.54 7.87 -10.09
C SER A 131 -6.13 7.19 -11.34
N LYS A 132 -5.71 7.60 -12.55
CA LYS A 132 -6.13 6.94 -13.79
C LYS A 132 -5.68 5.48 -13.86
N VAL A 133 -4.47 5.17 -13.39
CA VAL A 133 -3.94 3.81 -13.35
C VAL A 133 -4.70 2.96 -12.34
N ARG A 134 -4.95 3.49 -11.13
CA ARG A 134 -5.71 2.80 -10.08
C ARG A 134 -7.13 2.45 -10.54
N LYS A 135 -7.86 3.42 -11.09
CA LYS A 135 -9.21 3.19 -11.68
C LYS A 135 -9.18 2.11 -12.77
N LYS A 136 -8.17 2.15 -13.66
CA LYS A 136 -8.04 1.13 -14.70
C LYS A 136 -7.74 -0.25 -14.12
N MET A 137 -6.88 -0.36 -13.10
CA MET A 137 -6.62 -1.63 -12.42
C MET A 137 -7.87 -2.18 -11.73
N ASN A 138 -8.68 -1.33 -11.08
CA ASN A 138 -9.94 -1.73 -10.45
C ASN A 138 -10.91 -2.32 -11.49
N SER A 139 -11.05 -1.68 -12.65
CA SER A 139 -11.86 -2.22 -13.76
C SER A 139 -11.36 -3.56 -14.32
N CYS A 140 -10.12 -3.95 -14.02
CA CYS A 140 -9.51 -5.24 -14.37
C CYS A 140 -9.58 -6.25 -13.21
N CYS A 141 -10.51 -6.10 -12.27
CA CYS A 141 -10.71 -7.00 -11.13
C CYS A 141 -9.44 -7.19 -10.27
N ALA A 142 -8.61 -6.16 -10.14
CA ALA A 142 -7.34 -6.26 -9.42
C ALA A 142 -7.50 -6.77 -7.98
N LEU A 143 -8.51 -6.30 -7.23
CA LEU A 143 -8.77 -6.81 -5.88
C LEU A 143 -9.06 -8.31 -5.88
N GLN A 144 -9.86 -8.81 -6.84
CA GLN A 144 -10.18 -10.24 -6.95
C GLN A 144 -8.95 -11.08 -7.23
N LEU A 145 -8.05 -10.61 -8.10
CA LEU A 145 -6.79 -11.28 -8.43
C LEU A 145 -5.79 -11.32 -7.26
N LEU A 146 -5.94 -10.41 -6.28
CA LEU A 146 -5.06 -10.33 -5.11
C LEU A 146 -5.54 -11.19 -3.92
N LEU A 147 -6.80 -11.64 -3.92
CA LEU A 147 -7.36 -12.43 -2.82
C LEU A 147 -6.62 -13.74 -2.51
N PRO A 148 -6.16 -14.53 -3.50
CA PRO A 148 -5.40 -15.77 -3.22
C PRO A 148 -4.17 -15.50 -2.34
N PHE A 149 -3.50 -14.35 -2.50
CA PHE A 149 -2.34 -13.97 -1.68
C PHE A 149 -2.70 -13.65 -0.22
N LEU A 150 -3.96 -13.45 0.14
CA LEU A 150 -4.36 -13.24 1.53
C LEU A 150 -4.54 -14.55 2.29
N VAL A 151 -4.93 -15.61 1.57
CA VAL A 151 -5.37 -16.88 2.15
C VAL A 151 -4.33 -17.97 1.93
N GLU A 152 -3.82 -18.12 0.71
CA GLU A 152 -3.06 -19.30 0.27
C GLU A 152 -1.56 -19.15 0.51
N THR A 153 -1.02 -17.92 0.48
CA THR A 153 0.43 -17.73 0.64
C THR A 153 0.88 -17.79 2.11
N THR A 154 1.95 -18.54 2.36
CA THR A 154 2.69 -18.53 3.63
C THR A 154 3.77 -17.46 3.66
N ASN A 155 4.08 -16.82 2.52
CA ASN A 155 5.12 -15.79 2.43
C ASN A 155 4.59 -14.44 2.93
N SER A 156 5.02 -14.05 4.13
CA SER A 156 4.60 -12.80 4.78
C SER A 156 4.93 -11.54 3.99
N ARG A 157 6.05 -11.53 3.23
CA ARG A 157 6.44 -10.40 2.39
C ARG A 157 5.49 -10.22 1.20
N ILE A 158 5.15 -11.32 0.53
CA ILE A 158 4.21 -11.31 -0.60
C ILE A 158 2.80 -10.95 -0.12
N LYS A 159 2.36 -11.53 1.00
CA LYS A 159 1.08 -11.19 1.64
C LYS A 159 0.99 -9.70 1.99
N GLY A 160 2.04 -9.15 2.60
CA GLY A 160 2.11 -7.73 2.94
C GLY A 160 2.11 -6.84 1.69
N GLY A 161 2.84 -7.21 0.64
CA GLY A 161 2.81 -6.49 -0.64
C GLY A 161 1.44 -6.52 -1.31
N ALA A 162 0.76 -7.67 -1.31
CA ALA A 162 -0.59 -7.79 -1.86
C ALA A 162 -1.60 -6.90 -1.10
N LEU A 163 -1.54 -6.90 0.25
CA LEU A 163 -2.38 -6.02 1.07
C LEU A 163 -2.07 -4.54 0.84
N GLU A 164 -0.81 -4.15 0.72
CA GLU A 164 -0.45 -2.75 0.47
C GLU A 164 -0.90 -2.28 -0.93
N LEU A 165 -0.83 -3.16 -1.93
CA LEU A 165 -1.39 -2.89 -3.25
C LEU A 165 -2.93 -2.72 -3.18
N MET A 166 -3.62 -3.64 -2.50
CA MET A 166 -5.07 -3.54 -2.28
C MET A 166 -5.46 -2.26 -1.54
N TYR A 167 -4.71 -1.86 -0.51
CA TYR A 167 -4.92 -0.61 0.22
C TYR A 167 -4.86 0.60 -0.73
N ASN A 168 -3.80 0.71 -1.54
CA ASN A 168 -3.67 1.85 -2.44
C ASN A 168 -4.76 1.88 -3.52
N LEU A 169 -5.18 0.74 -4.03
CA LEU A 169 -6.29 0.64 -4.99
C LEU A 169 -7.65 1.02 -4.38
N SER A 170 -7.88 0.65 -3.11
CA SER A 170 -9.14 0.91 -2.41
C SER A 170 -9.46 2.40 -2.21
N LYS A 171 -8.44 3.28 -2.22
CA LYS A 171 -8.60 4.73 -2.04
C LYS A 171 -9.49 5.39 -3.10
N ASP A 172 -9.56 4.82 -4.31
CA ASP A 172 -10.31 5.37 -5.44
C ASP A 172 -11.63 4.61 -5.73
N MET A 173 -12.07 3.69 -4.86
CA MET A 173 -13.23 2.81 -5.13
C MET A 173 -14.56 3.30 -4.54
N GLN A 174 -14.53 4.13 -3.51
CA GLN A 174 -15.76 4.65 -2.87
C GLN A 174 -16.74 3.50 -2.51
N GLU A 175 -17.98 3.54 -3.02
CA GLU A 175 -19.02 2.53 -2.78
C GLU A 175 -18.71 1.16 -3.43
N GLU A 176 -17.97 1.13 -4.55
CA GLU A 176 -17.57 -0.11 -5.25
C GLU A 176 -16.76 -1.04 -4.32
N LEU A 177 -16.02 -0.47 -3.37
CA LEU A 177 -15.24 -1.24 -2.40
C LEU A 177 -16.10 -2.22 -1.59
N ILE A 178 -17.35 -1.85 -1.29
CA ILE A 178 -18.27 -2.67 -0.50
C ILE A 178 -18.60 -3.97 -1.23
N GLU A 179 -18.73 -3.93 -2.56
CA GLU A 179 -19.00 -5.11 -3.38
C GLU A 179 -17.85 -6.12 -3.33
N HIS A 180 -16.63 -5.64 -3.14
CA HIS A 180 -15.44 -6.47 -3.01
C HIS A 180 -15.16 -6.93 -1.58
N LEU A 181 -15.81 -6.39 -0.56
CA LEU A 181 -15.56 -6.71 0.86
C LEU A 181 -16.75 -7.41 1.50
N SER A 182 -17.06 -8.61 1.01
CA SER A 182 -18.00 -9.53 1.69
C SER A 182 -17.60 -9.78 3.15
N GLU A 183 -18.56 -10.22 3.97
CA GLU A 183 -18.33 -10.52 5.39
C GLU A 183 -17.18 -11.51 5.62
N ALA A 184 -17.03 -12.54 4.78
CA ALA A 184 -15.91 -13.48 4.86
C ALA A 184 -14.54 -12.81 4.62
N ARG A 185 -14.50 -11.83 3.71
CA ARG A 185 -13.28 -11.06 3.41
C ARG A 185 -12.95 -10.08 4.54
N ILE A 186 -13.96 -9.41 5.11
CA ILE A 186 -13.77 -8.59 6.31
C ILE A 186 -13.20 -9.45 7.45
N ASN A 187 -13.81 -10.60 7.74
CA ASN A 187 -13.30 -11.53 8.77
C ASN A 187 -11.86 -11.97 8.50
N THR A 188 -11.49 -12.20 7.24
CA THR A 188 -10.12 -12.53 6.85
C THR A 188 -9.15 -11.39 7.17
N LEU A 189 -9.50 -10.14 6.83
CA LEU A 189 -8.70 -8.96 7.14
C LEU A 189 -8.57 -8.75 8.66
N VAL A 190 -9.67 -8.88 9.42
CA VAL A 190 -9.61 -8.77 10.89
C VAL A 190 -8.76 -9.88 11.50
N ARG A 191 -8.83 -11.11 10.99
CA ARG A 191 -7.96 -12.20 11.44
C ARG A 191 -6.48 -11.89 11.21
N ILE A 192 -6.12 -11.32 10.05
CA ILE A 192 -4.74 -10.89 9.76
C ILE A 192 -4.27 -9.87 10.80
N ILE A 193 -5.11 -8.88 11.14
CA ILE A 193 -4.82 -7.86 12.15
C ILE A 193 -4.63 -8.51 13.53
N SER A 194 -5.55 -9.36 13.95
CA SER A 194 -5.51 -10.05 15.25
C SER A 194 -4.30 -10.96 15.40
N SER A 195 -3.84 -11.59 14.31
CA SER A 195 -2.70 -12.51 14.32
C SER A 195 -1.33 -11.82 14.28
N ALA A 196 -1.27 -10.52 13.98
CA ALA A 196 -0.02 -9.79 13.80
C ALA A 196 0.65 -9.51 15.16
N THR A 197 1.53 -10.43 15.58
CA THR A 197 2.26 -10.34 16.84
C THR A 197 3.71 -9.91 16.64
N LEU A 198 4.29 -10.26 15.49
CA LEU A 198 5.66 -9.92 15.14
C LEU A 198 5.74 -8.59 14.40
N GLN A 199 6.84 -7.86 14.57
CA GLN A 199 7.05 -6.58 13.90
C GLN A 199 6.99 -6.69 12.36
N SER A 200 7.42 -7.82 11.81
CA SER A 200 7.34 -8.12 10.37
C SER A 200 5.91 -8.25 9.84
N GLU A 201 4.95 -8.60 10.69
CA GLU A 201 3.53 -8.79 10.34
C GLU A 201 2.73 -7.49 10.45
N LYS A 202 3.21 -6.53 11.25
CA LYS A 202 2.49 -5.26 11.50
C LYS A 202 2.31 -4.42 10.24
N LYS A 203 3.22 -4.48 9.27
CA LYS A 203 3.05 -3.79 7.98
C LYS A 203 1.83 -4.34 7.21
N ALA A 204 1.67 -5.66 7.18
CA ALA A 204 0.51 -6.30 6.55
C ALA A 204 -0.78 -5.94 7.30
N ALA A 205 -0.75 -5.93 8.63
CA ALA A 205 -1.91 -5.52 9.43
C ALA A 205 -2.26 -4.03 9.25
N ALA A 206 -1.28 -3.13 9.16
CA ALA A 206 -1.51 -1.71 8.86
C ALA A 206 -2.22 -1.54 7.50
N ALA A 207 -1.78 -2.28 6.48
CA ALA A 207 -2.46 -2.32 5.18
C ALA A 207 -3.89 -2.86 5.28
N ALA A 208 -4.12 -3.94 6.03
CA ALA A 208 -5.46 -4.47 6.27
C ALA A 208 -6.37 -3.45 6.98
N ILE A 209 -5.87 -2.76 8.00
CA ILE A 209 -6.58 -1.69 8.70
C ILE A 209 -6.93 -0.55 7.73
N GLY A 210 -5.97 -0.13 6.90
CA GLY A 210 -6.19 0.90 5.89
C GLY A 210 -7.26 0.53 4.86
N ILE A 211 -7.30 -0.73 4.39
CA ILE A 211 -8.36 -1.21 3.49
C ILE A 211 -9.73 -1.09 4.17
N LEU A 212 -9.85 -1.54 5.42
CA LEU A 212 -11.10 -1.45 6.18
C LEU A 212 -11.49 0.01 6.46
N GLY A 213 -10.51 0.89 6.66
CA GLY A 213 -10.70 2.34 6.85
C GLY A 213 -11.26 3.05 5.61
N ASN A 214 -10.96 2.53 4.41
CA ASN A 214 -11.44 3.11 3.15
C ASN A 214 -12.89 2.70 2.80
N ILE A 215 -13.54 1.85 3.59
CA ILE A 215 -14.97 1.59 3.45
C ILE A 215 -15.76 2.91 3.65
N PRO A 216 -16.83 3.19 2.87
CA PRO A 216 -17.63 4.42 3.01
C PRO A 216 -18.17 4.68 4.42
N LEU A 217 -17.80 5.83 5.00
CA LEU A 217 -17.90 6.14 6.43
C LEU A 217 -19.29 5.89 7.04
N TYR A 218 -20.35 6.23 6.32
CA TYR A 218 -21.73 6.16 6.80
C TYR A 218 -22.46 4.85 6.45
N HIS A 219 -21.78 3.87 5.85
CA HIS A 219 -22.40 2.59 5.51
C HIS A 219 -22.58 1.67 6.74
N LYS A 220 -23.78 1.72 7.35
CA LYS A 220 -24.11 1.03 8.62
C LYS A 220 -23.85 -0.47 8.60
N LYS A 221 -24.25 -1.17 7.53
CA LYS A 221 -24.09 -2.63 7.41
C LYS A 221 -22.61 -3.05 7.51
N SER A 222 -21.70 -2.27 6.92
CA SER A 222 -20.26 -2.55 7.02
C SER A 222 -19.73 -2.28 8.43
N THR A 223 -20.24 -1.25 9.11
CA THR A 223 -19.92 -1.01 10.53
C THR A 223 -20.34 -2.20 11.38
N ASP A 224 -21.54 -2.73 11.18
CA ASP A 224 -22.03 -3.90 11.92
C ASP A 224 -21.18 -5.15 11.63
N MET A 225 -20.82 -5.39 10.37
CA MET A 225 -19.91 -6.47 9.98
C MET A 225 -18.54 -6.37 10.67
N LEU A 226 -17.96 -5.17 10.74
CA LEU A 226 -16.68 -4.93 11.41
C LEU A 226 -16.76 -5.21 12.92
N VAL A 227 -17.84 -4.78 13.58
CA VAL A 227 -18.09 -5.04 15.00
C VAL A 227 -18.24 -6.55 15.26
N ASN A 228 -19.03 -7.24 14.42
CA ASN A 228 -19.22 -8.69 14.52
C ASN A 228 -17.91 -9.45 14.33
N ALA A 229 -17.07 -9.00 13.39
CA ALA A 229 -15.73 -9.55 13.15
C ALA A 229 -14.71 -9.26 14.28
N LYS A 230 -15.10 -8.55 15.35
CA LYS A 230 -14.25 -8.21 16.50
C LYS A 230 -13.06 -7.30 16.17
N ILE A 231 -13.28 -6.30 15.31
CA ILE A 231 -12.22 -5.34 14.95
C ILE A 231 -11.65 -4.56 16.15
N LEU A 232 -12.49 -4.13 17.10
CA LEU A 232 -12.01 -3.28 18.21
C LEU A 232 -11.00 -4.02 19.11
N PRO A 233 -11.24 -5.25 19.58
CA PRO A 233 -10.22 -6.04 20.25
C PRO A 233 -8.94 -6.24 19.42
N ALA A 234 -9.07 -6.45 18.10
CA ALA A 234 -7.93 -6.62 17.21
C ALA A 234 -7.06 -5.35 17.16
N LEU A 235 -7.68 -4.17 17.07
CA LEU A 235 -7.00 -2.87 17.11
C LEU A 235 -6.33 -2.61 18.46
N VAL A 236 -6.98 -2.96 19.58
CA VAL A 236 -6.38 -2.85 20.92
C VAL A 236 -5.14 -3.74 21.02
N SER A 237 -5.23 -4.99 20.53
CA SER A 237 -4.12 -5.95 20.56
C SER A 237 -2.91 -5.43 19.77
N ILE A 238 -3.12 -4.98 18.53
CA ILE A 238 -2.01 -4.54 17.68
C ILE A 238 -1.36 -3.26 18.22
N LEU A 239 -2.14 -2.29 18.71
CA LEU A 239 -1.61 -1.09 19.36
C LEU A 239 -0.91 -1.42 20.68
N SER A 240 -1.30 -2.50 21.35
CA SER A 240 -0.68 -2.91 22.60
C SER A 240 0.73 -3.44 22.47
N SER A 241 1.04 -4.01 21.31
CA SER A 241 2.35 -4.58 20.98
C SER A 241 3.38 -3.53 20.53
N THR A 242 3.03 -2.25 20.56
CA THR A 242 3.82 -1.13 20.02
C THR A 242 4.72 -0.58 21.14
N TYR A 243 6.03 -0.83 21.06
CA TYR A 243 7.02 -0.31 22.01
C TYR A 243 7.15 1.22 21.95
N VAL A 244 7.70 1.81 23.01
CA VAL A 244 7.81 3.26 23.31
C VAL A 244 8.59 4.08 22.26
N ILE A 245 9.36 3.45 21.37
CA ILE A 245 10.14 4.17 20.35
C ILE A 245 9.28 4.36 19.10
N ALA A 246 8.83 5.60 18.86
CA ALA A 246 8.12 5.97 17.64
C ALA A 246 9.01 5.69 16.41
N THR A 247 8.56 4.76 15.57
CA THR A 247 9.17 4.50 14.25
C THR A 247 8.19 4.95 13.17
N PRO A 248 8.64 5.31 11.95
CA PRO A 248 7.74 5.70 10.86
C PRO A 248 6.65 4.65 10.55
N SER A 249 6.98 3.36 10.73
CA SER A 249 6.00 2.27 10.57
C SER A 249 4.92 2.26 11.65
N MET A 250 5.21 2.78 12.84
CA MET A 250 4.24 2.88 13.94
C MET A 250 3.33 4.09 13.76
N GLU A 251 3.86 5.20 13.22
CA GLU A 251 3.08 6.37 12.85
C GLU A 251 2.06 6.00 11.75
N ASP A 252 2.48 5.32 10.69
CA ASP A 252 1.58 4.83 9.63
C ASP A 252 0.51 3.86 10.18
N LEU A 253 0.88 2.96 11.10
CA LEU A 253 -0.10 2.07 11.76
C LEU A 253 -1.12 2.86 12.59
N ALA A 254 -0.66 3.85 13.36
CA ALA A 254 -1.54 4.68 14.19
C ALA A 254 -2.47 5.56 13.34
N GLU A 255 -1.95 6.12 12.24
CA GLU A 255 -2.71 6.90 11.25
C GLU A 255 -3.83 6.06 10.64
N ARG A 256 -3.50 4.88 10.09
CA ARG A 256 -4.50 3.99 9.48
C ARG A 256 -5.51 3.50 10.50
N THR A 257 -5.07 3.18 11.73
CA THR A 257 -5.96 2.79 12.82
C THR A 257 -6.96 3.89 13.14
N THR A 258 -6.49 5.12 13.19
CA THR A 258 -7.34 6.28 13.48
C THR A 258 -8.32 6.57 12.37
N GLY A 259 -7.89 6.51 11.11
CA GLY A 259 -8.77 6.62 9.95
C GLY A 259 -9.94 5.63 10.02
N LEU A 260 -9.68 4.38 10.43
CA LEU A 260 -10.73 3.39 10.69
C LEU A 260 -11.57 3.72 11.93
N LEU A 261 -10.96 4.21 13.02
CA LEU A 261 -11.66 4.51 14.28
C LEU A 261 -12.71 5.61 14.15
N ILE A 262 -12.53 6.58 13.23
CA ILE A 262 -13.50 7.67 12.99
C ILE A 262 -14.92 7.12 12.73
N ARG A 263 -15.04 5.96 12.06
CA ARG A 263 -16.34 5.30 11.84
C ARG A 263 -17.09 4.97 13.13
N PHE A 264 -16.37 4.57 14.17
CA PHE A 264 -16.95 4.14 15.45
C PHE A 264 -17.24 5.31 16.39
N THR A 265 -16.80 6.52 16.04
CA THR A 265 -17.02 7.74 16.82
C THR A 265 -18.04 8.69 16.19
N LEU A 266 -18.68 8.29 15.08
CA LEU A 266 -19.72 9.09 14.42
C LEU A 266 -20.86 9.47 15.38
N PRO A 267 -21.37 10.72 15.36
CA PRO A 267 -22.47 11.17 16.23
C PRO A 267 -23.72 10.29 16.16
N SER A 268 -23.98 9.68 15.00
CA SER A 268 -25.10 8.77 14.77
C SER A 268 -25.01 7.44 15.54
N ASN A 269 -23.82 7.07 16.03
CA ASN A 269 -23.55 5.77 16.65
C ASN A 269 -23.17 5.90 18.14
N VAL A 270 -24.06 6.50 18.94
CA VAL A 270 -23.86 6.72 20.39
C VAL A 270 -23.42 5.46 21.14
N LYS A 271 -24.00 4.30 20.82
CA LYS A 271 -23.62 3.02 21.45
C LYS A 271 -22.13 2.68 21.23
N LEU A 272 -21.61 2.90 20.03
CA LEU A 272 -20.21 2.61 19.70
C LEU A 272 -19.26 3.64 20.33
N GLN A 273 -19.68 4.90 20.44
CA GLN A 273 -18.93 5.90 21.19
C GLN A 273 -18.74 5.49 22.66
N TYR A 274 -19.79 5.00 23.32
CA TYR A 274 -19.69 4.48 24.68
C TYR A 274 -18.72 3.30 24.77
N VAL A 275 -18.71 2.40 23.78
CA VAL A 275 -17.75 1.29 23.72
C VAL A 275 -16.33 1.81 23.60
N ILE A 276 -16.05 2.78 22.72
CA ILE A 276 -14.70 3.36 22.58
C ILE A 276 -14.28 4.08 23.87
N ALA A 277 -15.22 4.70 24.58
CA ALA A 277 -14.99 5.43 25.83
C ALA A 277 -14.71 4.54 27.05
N THR A 278 -14.86 3.21 26.96
CA THR A 278 -14.62 2.34 28.11
C THR A 278 -13.13 2.30 28.51
N PRO A 279 -12.80 2.15 29.81
CA PRO A 279 -11.41 2.08 30.28
C PRO A 279 -10.58 0.96 29.65
N SER A 280 -11.21 -0.11 29.17
CA SER A 280 -10.54 -1.20 28.43
C SER A 280 -9.98 -0.77 27.07
N ASN A 281 -10.39 0.39 26.54
CA ASN A 281 -10.05 0.89 25.21
C ASN A 281 -9.13 2.13 25.25
N VAL A 282 -8.41 2.36 26.35
CA VAL A 282 -7.50 3.51 26.54
C VAL A 282 -6.49 3.68 25.39
N LYS A 283 -6.00 2.59 24.79
CA LYS A 283 -5.08 2.68 23.64
C LYS A 283 -5.76 3.18 22.36
N LEU A 284 -7.02 2.84 22.14
CA LEU A 284 -7.82 3.39 21.03
C LEU A 284 -8.07 4.89 21.26
N GLN A 285 -8.38 5.27 22.50
CA GLN A 285 -8.56 6.66 22.88
C GLN A 285 -7.28 7.46 22.69
N TYR A 286 -6.14 6.92 23.11
CA TYR A 286 -4.83 7.54 22.90
C TYR A 286 -4.52 7.73 21.41
N ALA A 287 -4.75 6.72 20.57
CA ALA A 287 -4.54 6.81 19.13
C ALA A 287 -5.40 7.93 18.48
N LEU A 288 -6.67 8.04 18.89
CA LEU A 288 -7.55 9.14 18.46
C LEU A 288 -6.99 10.50 18.89
N VAL A 289 -6.56 10.64 20.14
CA VAL A 289 -6.05 11.90 20.70
C VAL A 289 -4.71 12.31 20.11
N SER A 290 -3.78 11.36 19.91
CA SER A 290 -2.46 11.64 19.35
C SER A 290 -2.56 12.27 17.97
N ILE A 291 -3.51 11.81 17.16
CA ILE A 291 -3.73 12.36 15.82
C ILE A 291 -4.46 13.69 15.89
N LEU A 292 -5.54 13.82 16.69
CA LEU A 292 -6.22 15.11 16.89
C LEU A 292 -5.29 16.21 17.44
N SER A 293 -4.24 15.83 18.16
CA SER A 293 -3.21 16.74 18.67
C SER A 293 -2.13 17.04 17.62
N SER A 294 -1.84 16.10 16.71
CA SER A 294 -0.91 16.29 15.59
C SER A 294 -1.52 17.05 14.40
N THR A 295 -2.85 17.05 14.26
CA THR A 295 -3.61 17.67 13.16
C THR A 295 -3.72 19.21 13.25
N TYR A 296 -2.89 19.88 14.06
CA TYR A 296 -2.62 21.30 13.82
C TYR A 296 -1.85 21.53 12.51
N VAL A 297 -1.40 20.47 11.83
CA VAL A 297 -0.83 20.56 10.49
C VAL A 297 -1.39 19.41 9.62
N ILE A 298 -1.79 19.75 8.39
CA ILE A 298 -2.25 18.89 7.27
C ILE A 298 -3.77 18.64 7.21
N ALA A 299 -4.45 19.59 6.57
CA ALA A 299 -5.82 19.51 6.09
C ALA A 299 -5.98 18.41 5.01
N THR A 300 -6.90 17.48 5.24
CA THR A 300 -7.60 16.79 4.15
C THR A 300 -9.03 17.36 4.10
N PRO A 301 -9.69 17.42 2.93
CA PRO A 301 -11.06 17.96 2.82
C PRO A 301 -12.07 17.22 3.72
N SER A 302 -11.79 15.96 4.07
CA SER A 302 -12.59 15.17 5.01
C SER A 302 -12.40 15.57 6.47
N MET A 303 -11.24 16.13 6.84
CA MET A 303 -10.98 16.63 8.20
C MET A 303 -11.35 18.10 8.34
N GLU A 304 -11.36 18.89 7.26
CA GLU A 304 -11.98 20.22 7.23
C GLU A 304 -13.50 20.12 7.39
N ASP A 305 -14.18 19.18 6.72
CA ASP A 305 -15.62 18.97 6.93
C ASP A 305 -15.90 18.44 8.36
N LEU A 306 -14.97 17.69 8.96
CA LEU A 306 -15.03 17.29 10.37
C LEU A 306 -14.73 18.48 11.30
N ALA A 307 -13.79 19.37 10.97
CA ALA A 307 -13.41 20.56 11.74
C ALA A 307 -14.45 21.68 11.66
N GLU A 308 -15.02 21.97 10.48
CA GLU A 308 -16.10 22.94 10.25
C GLU A 308 -17.44 22.44 10.81
N ARG A 309 -17.74 21.13 10.71
CA ARG A 309 -18.92 20.56 11.37
C ARG A 309 -18.72 20.32 12.85
N THR A 310 -17.49 20.19 13.32
CA THR A 310 -17.20 20.22 14.75
C THR A 310 -17.24 21.64 15.29
N THR A 311 -16.83 22.71 14.61
CA THR A 311 -16.99 24.08 15.15
C THR A 311 -18.45 24.50 15.31
N GLY A 312 -19.36 24.01 14.46
CA GLY A 312 -20.82 24.14 14.66
C GLY A 312 -21.45 23.15 15.65
N SER A 313 -20.71 22.09 16.03
CA SER A 313 -21.12 21.01 16.97
C SER A 313 -20.23 20.93 18.22
N VAL A 314 -19.38 21.95 18.46
CA VAL A 314 -18.28 21.93 19.45
C VAL A 314 -18.86 21.82 20.86
N GLU A 315 -20.12 22.17 21.06
CA GLU A 315 -20.81 22.04 22.34
C GLU A 315 -21.45 20.66 22.60
N GLN A 316 -21.62 19.74 21.62
CA GLN A 316 -22.48 18.56 21.83
C GLN A 316 -21.98 17.17 21.39
N GLY A 317 -20.86 17.03 20.67
CA GLY A 317 -20.57 15.74 20.02
C GLY A 317 -19.37 14.95 20.54
N VAL A 318 -18.19 15.30 20.04
CA VAL A 318 -17.03 14.39 20.02
C VAL A 318 -15.84 14.96 20.78
N ILE A 319 -15.59 16.26 20.63
CA ILE A 319 -14.51 16.96 21.36
C ILE A 319 -14.81 17.04 22.86
N PRO A 320 -16.04 17.39 23.33
CA PRO A 320 -16.33 17.38 24.77
C PRO A 320 -16.23 15.99 25.39
N VAL A 321 -16.59 14.92 24.66
CA VAL A 321 -16.48 13.54 25.16
C VAL A 321 -15.02 13.12 25.27
N LEU A 322 -14.19 13.39 24.26
CA LEU A 322 -12.75 13.10 24.32
C LEU A 322 -12.00 13.98 25.34
N VAL A 323 -12.35 15.26 25.47
CA VAL A 323 -11.80 16.18 26.49
C VAL A 323 -12.24 15.77 27.90
N LYS A 324 -13.48 15.32 28.08
CA LYS A 324 -14.00 14.82 29.38
C LYS A 324 -13.40 13.45 29.73
N LEU A 325 -13.11 12.61 28.74
CA LEU A 325 -12.39 11.33 28.92
C LEU A 325 -10.92 11.55 29.32
N LEU A 326 -10.21 12.49 28.69
CA LEU A 326 -8.84 12.86 29.04
C LEU A 326 -8.71 13.52 30.42
N ASN A 327 -9.72 14.29 30.84
CA ASN A 327 -9.77 14.89 32.17
C ASN A 327 -10.11 13.88 33.27
N ASN A 328 -10.86 12.82 32.95
CA ASN A 328 -11.19 11.75 33.91
C ASN A 328 -10.11 10.67 34.03
N SER A 329 -9.18 10.55 33.08
CA SER A 329 -8.05 9.61 33.15
C SER A 329 -6.83 10.15 33.92
N LYS A 330 -6.95 11.35 34.51
CA LYS A 330 -5.95 11.99 35.39
C LYS A 330 -6.31 11.93 36.88
N MET A 331 -7.36 11.18 37.25
CA MET A 331 -7.65 10.76 38.62
C MET A 331 -7.49 9.24 38.73
#